data_AF-A0A5B8NRG0-F1
#
_entry.id   AF-A0A5B8NRG0-F1
#
_cell.length_a   1.000
_cell.length_b   1.000
_cell.length_c   1.000
_cell.angle_alpha   90.00
_cell.angle_beta   90.00
_cell.angle_gamma   90.00
#
_symmetry.space_group_name_H-M   'P 1'
#
loop_
_entity.id
_entity.type
_entity.pdbx_description
1 polymer ?
#
loop_
_entity_poly.entity_id
_entity_poly.type
_entity_poly.pdbx_seq_one_letter_code
_entity_poly.pdbx_strand_id
1 'polypeptide(L)'
;MNKKEKILNYLKHNLIGTRKQIAQAIDYSESATYSGLMELLEENQVDREQGKGRKPDTYYLKNNSKKTPKKIKSKFSSFPDEKIYTKVFSLDDLEHKEVIILILTDRNA
;
A
#
# COMPACT_ATOMS: atom_id res chain seq x y z
N MET A 1 -12.28 -0.83 -25.29
CA MET A 1 -11.69 -0.98 -23.95
C MET A 1 -12.81 -1.22 -22.95
N ASN A 2 -12.76 -2.34 -22.24
CA ASN A 2 -13.82 -2.81 -21.35
C ASN A 2 -13.83 -2.04 -20.01
N LYS A 3 -14.95 -2.05 -19.26
CA LYS A 3 -15.09 -1.32 -17.99
C LYS A 3 -13.98 -1.66 -16.99
N LYS A 4 -13.64 -2.94 -16.86
CA LYS A 4 -12.58 -3.45 -15.96
C LYS A 4 -11.21 -2.93 -16.34
N GLU A 5 -10.87 -2.98 -17.64
CA GLU A 5 -9.60 -2.46 -18.15
C GLU A 5 -9.46 -0.97 -17.87
N LYS A 6 -10.53 -0.19 -18.06
CA LYS A 6 -10.53 1.24 -17.76
C LYS A 6 -10.31 1.51 -16.27
N ILE A 7 -10.96 0.75 -15.39
CA ILE A 7 -10.76 0.84 -13.93
C ILE A 7 -9.32 0.50 -13.54
N LEU A 8 -8.78 -0.60 -14.05
CA LEU A 8 -7.40 -1.01 -13.80
C LEU A 8 -6.41 0.04 -14.32
N ASN A 9 -6.64 0.57 -15.52
CA ASN A 9 -5.80 1.61 -16.09
C ASN A 9 -5.82 2.88 -15.25
N TYR A 10 -7.00 3.30 -14.78
CA TYR A 10 -7.11 4.40 -13.85
C TYR A 10 -6.28 4.15 -12.58
N LEU A 11 -6.39 2.96 -11.98
CA LEU A 11 -5.68 2.62 -10.73
C LEU A 11 -4.17 2.37 -10.92
N LYS A 12 -3.71 2.13 -12.15
CA LYS A 12 -2.28 2.10 -12.49
C LYS A 12 -1.66 3.50 -12.43
N HIS A 13 -2.40 4.51 -12.91
CA HIS A 13 -1.94 5.90 -12.91
C HIS A 13 -2.29 6.65 -11.62
N ASN A 14 -3.34 6.22 -10.92
CA ASN A 14 -3.82 6.80 -9.68
C ASN A 14 -3.80 5.73 -8.59
N LEU A 15 -2.82 5.81 -7.68
CA LEU A 15 -2.57 4.77 -6.67
C LEU A 15 -3.79 4.38 -5.83
N ILE A 16 -4.73 5.32 -5.62
CA ILE A 16 -5.98 5.12 -4.91
C ILE A 16 -7.12 5.88 -5.61
N GLY A 17 -8.35 5.41 -5.46
CA GLY A 17 -9.52 6.13 -5.95
C GLY A 17 -10.81 5.74 -5.23
N THR A 18 -11.70 6.72 -5.04
CA THR A 18 -13.08 6.43 -4.63
C THR A 18 -13.92 6.05 -5.85
N ARG A 19 -15.03 5.34 -5.64
CA ARG A 19 -15.96 4.96 -6.72
C ARG A 19 -16.34 6.16 -7.60
N LYS A 20 -16.67 7.30 -6.99
CA LYS A 20 -17.07 8.52 -7.69
C LYS A 20 -15.95 9.07 -8.58
N GLN A 21 -14.74 9.14 -8.05
CA GLN A 21 -13.56 9.61 -8.81
C GLN A 21 -13.26 8.69 -9.99
N ILE A 22 -13.28 7.38 -9.76
CA ILE A 22 -13.03 6.38 -10.81
C ILE A 22 -14.09 6.53 -11.90
N ALA A 23 -15.37 6.56 -11.53
CA ALA A 23 -16.51 6.67 -12.45
C ALA A 23 -16.39 7.92 -13.34
N GLN A 24 -16.05 9.07 -12.73
CA GLN A 24 -15.86 10.32 -13.46
C GLN A 24 -14.67 10.27 -14.41
N ALA A 25 -13.58 9.60 -14.04
CA ALA A 25 -12.37 9.53 -14.87
C ALA A 25 -12.49 8.55 -16.05
N ILE A 26 -13.29 7.48 -15.91
CA ILE A 26 -13.46 6.49 -16.98
C ILE A 26 -14.69 6.74 -17.86
N ASP A 27 -15.48 7.77 -17.51
CA ASP A 27 -16.76 8.16 -18.11
C ASP A 27 -17.80 7.05 -18.08
N TYR A 28 -18.05 6.53 -16.86
CA TYR A 28 -19.11 5.54 -16.59
C TYR A 28 -20.00 6.00 -15.44
N SER A 29 -21.20 5.43 -15.38
CA SER A 29 -22.05 5.60 -14.20
C SER A 29 -21.38 4.99 -12.95
N GLU A 30 -21.68 5.55 -11.78
CA GLU A 30 -21.18 5.00 -10.51
C GLU A 30 -21.63 3.55 -10.30
N SER A 31 -22.84 3.18 -10.75
CA SER A 31 -23.37 1.82 -10.66
C SER A 31 -22.58 0.84 -11.54
N ALA A 32 -22.32 1.19 -12.80
CA ALA A 32 -21.50 0.38 -13.69
C ALA A 32 -20.07 0.23 -13.17
N THR A 33 -19.50 1.34 -12.65
CA THR A 33 -18.18 1.34 -12.01
C THR A 33 -18.15 0.43 -10.78
N TYR A 34 -19.19 0.46 -9.94
CA TYR A 34 -19.31 -0.42 -8.79
C TYR A 34 -19.30 -1.90 -9.19
N SER A 35 -20.12 -2.29 -10.19
CA SER A 35 -20.12 -3.68 -10.69
C SER A 35 -18.73 -4.13 -11.14
N GLY A 36 -18.01 -3.27 -11.88
CA GLY A 36 -16.66 -3.57 -12.35
C GLY A 36 -15.66 -3.69 -11.19
N LEU A 37 -15.79 -2.87 -10.15
CA LEU A 37 -14.95 -2.96 -8.95
C LEU A 37 -15.23 -4.24 -8.15
N MET A 38 -16.49 -4.68 -8.05
CA MET A 38 -16.83 -5.95 -7.38
C MET A 38 -16.27 -7.15 -8.13
N GLU A 39 -16.41 -7.20 -9.46
CA GLU A 39 -15.79 -8.24 -10.29
C GLU A 39 -14.26 -8.27 -10.10
N LEU A 40 -13.61 -7.10 -10.10
CA LEU A 40 -12.15 -7.01 -9.89
C LEU A 40 -11.72 -7.40 -8.46
N LEU A 41 -12.58 -7.21 -7.46
CA LEU A 41 -12.35 -7.68 -6.08
C LEU A 41 -12.43 -9.20 -6.01
N GLU A 42 -13.44 -9.80 -6.65
CA GLU A 42 -13.59 -11.26 -6.75
C GLU A 42 -12.41 -11.89 -7.52
N GLU A 43 -11.95 -11.23 -8.57
CA GLU A 43 -10.76 -11.62 -9.34
C GLU A 43 -9.43 -11.32 -8.62
N ASN A 44 -9.47 -10.77 -7.40
CA ASN A 44 -8.30 -10.47 -6.58
C ASN A 44 -7.30 -9.49 -7.24
N GLN A 45 -7.76 -8.60 -8.12
CA GLN A 45 -6.91 -7.62 -8.82
C GLN A 45 -6.88 -6.26 -8.13
N VAL A 46 -7.91 -5.92 -7.38
CA VAL A 46 -8.01 -4.71 -6.57
C VAL A 46 -8.30 -5.06 -5.11
N ASP A 47 -7.90 -4.19 -4.20
CA ASP A 47 -8.28 -4.22 -2.80
C ASP A 47 -9.18 -3.01 -2.48
N ARG A 48 -9.98 -3.14 -1.41
CA ARG A 48 -10.88 -2.10 -0.91
C ARG A 48 -10.54 -1.75 0.52
N GLU A 49 -10.30 -0.48 0.80
CA GLU A 49 -10.29 0.04 2.16
C GLU A 49 -11.63 0.71 2.46
N GLN A 50 -12.34 0.15 3.44
CA GLN A 50 -13.66 0.63 3.84
C GLN A 50 -13.56 1.97 4.55
N GLY A 51 -14.33 2.95 4.08
CA GLY A 51 -14.41 4.26 4.73
C GLY A 51 -15.08 4.16 6.10
N LYS A 52 -14.54 4.88 7.09
CA LYS A 52 -15.19 5.00 8.41
C LYS A 52 -16.16 6.19 8.43
N GLY A 53 -17.38 5.97 8.91
CA GLY A 53 -18.39 7.02 9.08
C GLY A 53 -18.93 7.54 7.75
N ARG A 54 -18.77 8.85 7.49
CA ARG A 54 -19.21 9.51 6.23
C ARG A 54 -18.17 9.43 5.11
N LYS A 55 -17.00 8.82 5.35
CA LYS A 55 -15.96 8.71 4.32
C LYS A 55 -16.32 7.61 3.33
N PRO A 56 -16.16 7.83 2.02
CA PRO A 56 -16.41 6.80 1.01
C PRO A 56 -15.32 5.72 1.05
N ASP A 57 -15.66 4.54 0.54
CA ASP A 57 -14.69 3.47 0.29
C ASP A 57 -13.66 3.88 -0.76
N THR A 58 -12.45 3.38 -0.59
CA THR A 58 -11.34 3.59 -1.52
C THR A 58 -10.84 2.27 -2.08
N TYR A 59 -10.39 2.29 -3.32
CA TYR A 59 -9.97 1.14 -4.09
C TYR A 59 -8.56 1.37 -4.63
N TYR A 60 -7.75 0.32 -4.69
CA TYR A 60 -6.38 0.34 -5.18
C TYR A 60 -6.01 -1.00 -5.79
N LEU A 61 -5.01 -1.03 -6.69
CA LEU A 61 -4.50 -2.30 -7.23
C LEU A 61 -3.88 -3.13 -6.11
N LYS A 62 -4.13 -4.44 -6.12
CA LYS A 62 -3.59 -5.37 -5.11
C LYS A 62 -2.07 -5.31 -5.04
N ASN A 63 -1.40 -5.22 -6.18
CA ASN A 63 0.05 -5.14 -6.28
C ASN A 63 0.61 -3.74 -5.91
N ASN A 64 -0.25 -2.72 -5.85
CA ASN A 64 0.08 -1.38 -5.33
C ASN A 64 -0.38 -1.20 -3.88
N SER A 65 -0.82 -2.28 -3.21
CA SER A 65 -1.05 -2.27 -1.77
C SER A 65 0.19 -1.70 -1.11
N LYS A 66 0.08 -0.48 -0.59
CA LYS A 66 1.03 0.04 0.38
C LYS A 66 0.95 -0.93 1.54
N LYS A 67 1.76 -2.01 1.52
CA LYS A 67 2.22 -2.69 2.74
C LYS A 67 2.94 -1.59 3.49
N THR A 68 2.21 -0.80 4.27
CA THR A 68 2.78 -0.02 5.35
C THR A 68 3.68 -0.99 6.09
N PRO A 69 5.00 -0.78 6.11
CA PRO A 69 5.91 -1.71 6.76
C PRO A 69 5.36 -1.91 8.18
N LYS A 70 5.01 -3.15 8.52
CA LYS A 70 4.57 -3.47 9.87
C LYS A 70 5.69 -3.00 10.78
N LYS A 71 5.41 -2.03 11.66
CA LYS A 71 6.33 -1.64 12.73
C LYS A 71 6.56 -2.89 13.58
N ILE A 72 7.64 -3.61 13.30
CA ILE A 72 8.19 -4.57 14.24
C ILE A 72 8.56 -3.74 15.47
N LYS A 73 8.05 -4.12 16.64
CA LYS A 73 8.40 -3.46 17.90
C LYS A 73 9.92 -3.51 18.06
N SER A 74 10.57 -2.39 17.76
CA SER A 74 12.00 -2.18 17.98
C SER A 74 12.28 -2.33 19.47
N LYS A 75 12.92 -3.45 19.86
CA LYS A 75 13.59 -3.52 21.16
C LYS A 75 14.91 -2.77 21.01
N PHE A 76 14.94 -1.52 21.49
CA PHE A 76 16.19 -0.80 21.66
C PHE A 76 16.96 -1.47 22.81
N SER A 77 18.10 -2.10 22.52
CA SER A 77 19.09 -2.43 23.54
C SER A 77 20.15 -1.34 23.51
N SER A 78 20.17 -0.47 24.52
CA SER A 78 21.27 0.45 24.77
C SER A 78 22.46 -0.35 25.30
N PHE A 79 23.55 -0.44 24.53
CA PHE A 79 24.85 -0.84 25.06
C PHE A 79 25.50 0.38 25.74
N PRO A 80 26.23 0.23 26.86
CA PRO A 80 26.55 1.38 27.72
C PRO A 80 27.58 2.38 27.18
N ASP A 81 28.43 2.05 26.21
CA ASP A 81 29.60 2.90 25.94
C ASP A 81 29.80 3.39 24.51
N GLU A 82 28.89 3.13 23.57
CA GLU A 82 28.90 3.80 22.27
C GLU A 82 27.45 4.05 21.82
N LYS A 83 27.12 5.28 21.40
CA LYS A 83 25.81 5.65 20.84
C LYS A 83 25.63 5.06 19.43
N ILE A 84 25.77 3.75 19.30
CA ILE A 84 25.49 3.03 18.07
C ILE A 84 23.98 2.79 18.03
N TYR A 85 23.29 3.52 17.18
CA TYR A 85 21.88 3.28 16.92
C TYR A 85 21.75 2.27 15.79
N THR A 86 21.53 1.00 16.13
CA THR A 86 21.20 -0.03 15.15
C THR A 86 19.69 -0.13 14.98
N LYS A 87 19.21 0.10 13.75
CA LYS A 87 17.83 -0.19 13.38
C LYS A 87 17.82 -1.31 12.33
N VAL A 88 17.29 -2.46 12.73
CA VAL A 88 17.23 -3.66 11.88
C VAL A 88 15.86 -3.70 11.19
N PHE A 89 15.87 -3.83 9.88
CA PHE A 89 14.67 -4.05 9.07
C PHE A 89 14.73 -5.46 8.47
N SER A 90 13.68 -6.26 8.70
CA SER A 90 13.47 -7.52 7.98
C SER A 90 12.67 -7.23 6.72
N LEU A 91 13.17 -7.65 5.56
CA LEU A 91 12.41 -7.66 4.31
C LEU A 91 12.01 -9.11 4.03
N ASP A 92 10.81 -9.49 4.45
CA ASP A 92 10.35 -10.89 4.41
C ASP A 92 10.03 -11.42 2.98
N ASP A 93 10.13 -10.59 1.93
CA ASP A 93 9.66 -10.88 0.57
C ASP A 93 10.78 -10.89 -0.51
N LEU A 94 12.06 -10.93 -0.13
CA LEU A 94 13.15 -11.21 -1.08
C LEU A 94 13.42 -12.71 -1.12
N GLU A 95 13.66 -13.25 -2.31
CA GLU A 95 13.96 -14.68 -2.56
C GLU A 95 15.15 -15.17 -1.71
N HIS A 96 15.97 -14.23 -1.24
CA HIS A 96 16.97 -14.39 -0.19
C HIS A 96 16.61 -13.48 0.98
N LYS A 97 16.67 -14.01 2.22
CA LYS A 97 16.38 -13.26 3.45
C LYS A 97 17.44 -12.18 3.68
N GLU A 98 17.24 -11.02 3.05
CA GLU A 98 18.13 -9.88 3.18
C GLU A 98 17.68 -9.02 4.37
N VAL A 99 18.65 -8.68 5.23
CA VAL A 99 18.45 -7.83 6.39
C VAL A 99 19.19 -6.53 6.15
N ILE A 100 18.48 -5.39 6.19
CA ILE A 100 19.11 -4.08 6.14
C ILE A 100 19.40 -3.63 7.58
N ILE A 101 20.68 -3.47 7.90
CA ILE A 101 21.14 -2.91 9.17
C ILE A 101 21.53 -1.45 8.92
N LEU A 102 20.72 -0.51 9.42
CA LEU A 102 21.12 0.89 9.46
C LEU A 102 21.91 1.14 10.75
N ILE A 103 23.18 1.51 10.60
CA ILE A 103 24.07 1.92 11.70
C ILE A 103 24.26 3.43 11.59
N LEU A 104 23.80 4.18 12.59
CA LEU A 104 24.10 5.61 12.74
C LEU A 104 25.19 5.76 13.79
N THR A 105 26.32 6.36 13.40
CA THR A 105 27.41 6.74 14.29
C THR A 105 27.47 8.27 14.39
N ASP A 106 27.70 8.79 15.59
CA ASP A 106 27.96 10.22 15.79
C ASP A 106 29.32 10.57 15.17
N ARG A 107 29.42 11.69 14.44
CA ARG A 107 30.68 12.10 13.78
C ARG A 107 31.74 12.61 14.77
N ASN A 108 31.33 12.87 16.02
CA ASN A 108 32.16 13.46 17.06
C ASN A 108 32.49 12.50 18.23
N ALA A 109 32.31 11.19 18.04
CA ALA A 109 32.82 10.17 18.98
C ALA A 109 34.31 9.92 18.75
#